data_AF-V5GNG0-F1
#
_entry.id   AF-V5GNG0-F1
#
_cell.length_a   1.000
_cell.length_b   1.000
_cell.length_c   1.000
_cell.angle_alpha   90.00
_cell.angle_beta   90.00
_cell.angle_gamma   90.00
#
_symmetry.space_group_name_H-M   'P 1'
#
loop_
_entity.id
_entity.type
_entity.pdbx_description
1 polymer ?
#
loop_
_entity_poly.entity_id
_entity_poly.type
_entity_poly.pdbx_seq_one_letter_code
_entity_poly.pdbx_strand_id
1 'polypeptide(L)'
;MTSIPIAARSSSGISLSFGPPNFGNVEEFDSVQSKSCRSMLFSPDGSYFAYINGQILKIVQTSNWKEVARIENTKAYHLAFSPKSTYLMSWEPFTVSNANPQGTPNLNIYRAENGQLEKSFVHKKQSNWEPQWSADEKLFARMVNTDVVFVKISILKESLLE
;
A
#
# COMPACT_ATOMS: atom_id res chain seq x y z
N MET A 1 -11.62 8.08 -26.85
CA MET A 1 -10.31 7.72 -26.28
C MET A 1 -10.39 7.93 -24.78
N THR A 2 -10.20 6.88 -24.00
CA THR A 2 -10.01 7.00 -22.55
C THR A 2 -8.65 7.63 -22.31
N SER A 3 -8.62 8.82 -21.73
CA SER A 3 -7.37 9.48 -21.40
C SER A 3 -6.75 8.80 -20.19
N ILE A 4 -5.44 8.54 -20.23
CA ILE A 4 -4.72 7.82 -19.19
C ILE A 4 -4.41 8.79 -18.04
N PRO A 5 -4.86 8.53 -16.80
CA PRO A 5 -4.49 9.34 -15.64
C PRO A 5 -3.01 9.17 -15.30
N ILE A 6 -2.35 10.28 -14.98
CA ILE A 6 -0.97 10.37 -14.54
C ILE A 6 -0.96 11.01 -13.16
N ALA A 7 -0.35 10.34 -12.19
CA ALA A 7 -0.18 10.85 -10.83
C ALA A 7 1.17 11.54 -10.69
N ALA A 8 1.18 12.74 -10.11
CA ALA A 8 2.38 13.46 -9.74
C ALA A 8 2.39 13.74 -8.24
N ARG A 9 3.54 13.50 -7.59
CA ARG A 9 3.78 13.89 -6.19
C ARG A 9 4.84 14.98 -6.15
N SER A 10 4.50 16.09 -5.53
CA SER A 10 5.38 17.22 -5.31
C SER A 10 5.52 17.51 -3.81
N SER A 11 6.27 18.57 -3.46
CA SER A 11 6.36 19.06 -2.09
C SER A 11 5.05 19.66 -1.55
N SER A 12 4.06 19.93 -2.42
CA SER A 12 2.73 20.41 -2.05
C SER A 12 1.69 19.30 -1.93
N GLY A 13 1.99 18.10 -2.40
CA GLY A 13 1.16 16.92 -2.22
C GLY A 13 1.01 16.10 -3.51
N ILE A 14 -0.21 15.67 -3.83
CA ILE A 14 -0.48 14.76 -4.97
C ILE A 14 -1.58 15.34 -5.85
N SER A 15 -1.36 15.31 -7.16
CA SER A 15 -2.35 15.70 -8.17
C SER A 15 -2.46 14.63 -9.26
N LEU A 16 -3.61 14.59 -9.93
CA LEU A 16 -3.86 13.75 -11.09
C LEU A 16 -4.17 14.63 -12.30
N SER A 17 -3.49 14.35 -13.40
CA SER A 17 -3.77 14.93 -14.69
C SER A 17 -3.85 13.85 -15.75
N PHE A 18 -4.42 14.18 -16.88
CA PHE A 18 -4.50 13.31 -18.03
C PHE A 18 -3.24 13.40 -18.88
N GLY A 19 -2.87 12.28 -19.52
CA GLY A 19 -1.80 12.23 -20.50
C GLY A 19 -2.20 12.84 -21.86
N PRO A 20 -1.27 12.79 -22.84
CA PRO A 20 -1.55 13.25 -24.19
C PRO A 20 -2.80 12.58 -24.80
N PRO A 21 -3.57 13.30 -25.64
CA PRO A 21 -3.38 14.70 -26.05
C PRO A 21 -4.00 15.73 -25.09
N ASN A 22 -4.78 15.29 -24.09
CA ASN A 22 -5.62 16.16 -23.27
C ASN A 22 -5.03 16.28 -21.87
N PHE A 23 -4.15 17.24 -21.63
CA PHE A 23 -3.42 17.44 -20.37
C PHE A 23 -4.24 18.08 -19.22
N GLY A 24 -5.56 17.88 -19.21
CA GLY A 24 -6.44 18.43 -18.18
C GLY A 24 -6.30 17.73 -16.83
N ASN A 25 -6.92 18.29 -15.79
CA ASN A 25 -7.00 17.63 -14.48
C ASN A 25 -8.07 16.55 -14.49
N VAL A 26 -7.92 15.57 -13.59
CA VAL A 26 -8.99 14.62 -13.27
C VAL A 26 -9.90 15.26 -12.23
N GLU A 27 -11.00 15.89 -12.66
CA GLU A 27 -11.89 16.69 -11.80
C GLU A 27 -12.58 15.87 -10.71
N GLU A 28 -12.74 14.56 -10.92
CA GLU A 28 -13.33 13.64 -9.93
C GLU A 28 -12.39 13.34 -8.76
N PHE A 29 -11.10 13.70 -8.87
CA PHE A 29 -10.12 13.52 -7.81
C PHE A 29 -9.72 14.85 -7.17
N ASP A 30 -10.05 14.99 -5.89
CA ASP A 30 -9.56 16.10 -5.09
C ASP A 30 -8.04 16.01 -4.90
N SER A 31 -7.32 17.01 -5.43
CA SER A 31 -5.87 17.10 -5.24
C SER A 31 -5.52 17.11 -3.75
N VAL A 32 -4.58 16.25 -3.36
CA VAL A 32 -4.15 16.08 -1.98
C VAL A 32 -3.19 17.20 -1.62
N GLN A 33 -3.59 18.09 -0.71
CA GLN A 33 -2.73 19.15 -0.21
C GLN A 33 -1.99 18.68 1.05
N SER A 34 -0.71 18.34 0.91
CA SER A 34 0.11 17.93 2.04
C SER A 34 1.60 17.96 1.75
N LYS A 35 2.35 18.50 2.71
CA LYS A 35 3.82 18.52 2.70
C LYS A 35 4.44 17.19 3.14
N SER A 36 3.62 16.23 3.56
CA SER A 36 4.07 14.95 4.15
C SER A 36 3.64 13.73 3.33
N CYS A 37 3.42 13.90 2.02
CA CYS A 37 3.16 12.77 1.13
C CYS A 37 4.44 11.97 0.89
N ARG A 38 4.49 10.71 1.37
CA ARG A 38 5.71 9.89 1.33
C ARG A 38 5.77 8.97 0.12
N SER A 39 4.67 8.31 -0.21
CA SER A 39 4.60 7.33 -1.29
C SER A 39 3.22 7.34 -1.95
N MET A 40 3.18 6.93 -3.21
CA MET A 40 1.98 6.73 -4.01
C MET A 40 2.24 5.71 -5.11
N LEU A 41 1.22 4.98 -5.53
CA LEU A 41 1.28 4.02 -6.63
C LEU A 41 -0.13 3.65 -7.12
N PHE A 42 -0.20 3.25 -8.38
CA PHE A 42 -1.34 2.53 -8.92
C PHE A 42 -1.19 1.02 -8.66
N SER A 43 -2.31 0.32 -8.56
CA SER A 43 -2.31 -1.14 -8.58
C SER A 43 -1.96 -1.68 -9.98
N PRO A 44 -1.46 -2.93 -10.11
CA PRO A 44 -1.03 -3.50 -11.40
C PRO A 44 -2.08 -3.48 -12.50
N ASP A 45 -3.35 -3.70 -12.15
CA ASP A 45 -4.49 -3.63 -13.06
C ASP A 45 -5.08 -2.20 -13.21
N GLY A 46 -4.53 -1.24 -12.47
CA GLY A 46 -4.98 0.16 -12.44
C GLY A 46 -6.32 0.39 -11.74
N SER A 47 -6.92 -0.61 -11.07
CA SER A 47 -8.22 -0.46 -10.38
C SER A 47 -8.15 0.38 -9.10
N TYR A 48 -6.98 0.48 -8.48
CA TYR A 48 -6.75 1.27 -7.27
C TYR A 48 -5.58 2.25 -7.43
N PHE A 49 -5.71 3.38 -6.74
CA PHE A 49 -4.62 4.30 -6.46
C PHE A 49 -4.44 4.38 -4.94
N ALA A 50 -3.23 4.09 -4.46
CA ALA A 50 -2.92 4.17 -3.04
C ALA A 50 -1.85 5.22 -2.79
N TYR A 51 -1.98 5.94 -1.67
CA TYR A 51 -1.00 6.94 -1.27
C TYR A 51 -0.98 7.15 0.24
N ILE A 52 0.14 7.71 0.70
CA ILE A 52 0.35 8.08 2.11
C ILE A 52 0.40 9.60 2.20
N ASN A 53 -0.49 10.18 2.98
CA ASN A 53 -0.51 11.58 3.36
C ASN A 53 -0.29 11.71 4.87
N GLY A 54 0.93 12.05 5.28
CA GLY A 54 1.24 12.24 6.70
C GLY A 54 1.15 10.92 7.47
N GLN A 55 0.14 10.79 8.33
CA GLN A 55 -0.12 9.57 9.11
C GLN A 55 -1.32 8.77 8.59
N ILE A 56 -1.72 9.01 7.34
CA ILE A 56 -2.91 8.42 6.74
C ILE A 56 -2.51 7.72 5.45
N LEU A 57 -2.83 6.43 5.35
CA LEU A 57 -2.78 5.68 4.09
C LEU A 57 -4.21 5.62 3.53
N LYS A 58 -4.36 5.99 2.27
CA LYS A 58 -5.64 5.94 1.55
C LYS A 58 -5.54 4.98 0.38
N ILE A 59 -6.64 4.28 0.13
CA ILE A 59 -6.87 3.50 -1.09
C ILE A 59 -8.09 4.11 -1.78
N VAL A 60 -7.94 4.41 -3.07
CA VAL A 60 -8.93 5.07 -3.90
C VAL A 60 -9.24 4.18 -5.09
N GLN A 61 -10.52 3.99 -5.40
CA GLN A 61 -10.94 3.28 -6.61
C GLN A 61 -10.80 4.21 -7.82
N THR A 62 -10.12 3.79 -8.88
CA THR A 62 -9.82 4.67 -10.03
C THR A 62 -11.01 4.85 -10.97
N SER A 63 -12.03 3.99 -10.90
CA SER A 63 -13.22 4.09 -11.76
C SER A 63 -14.09 5.31 -11.43
N ASN A 64 -14.02 5.82 -10.20
CA ASN A 64 -14.81 6.95 -9.72
C ASN A 64 -14.03 7.89 -8.79
N TRP A 65 -12.74 7.62 -8.57
CA TRP A 65 -11.83 8.35 -7.69
C TRP A 65 -12.30 8.50 -6.24
N LYS A 66 -13.17 7.60 -5.77
CA LYS A 66 -13.66 7.59 -4.40
C LYS A 66 -12.77 6.75 -3.50
N GLU A 67 -12.61 7.22 -2.27
CA GLU A 67 -11.94 6.49 -1.20
C GLU A 67 -12.69 5.18 -0.91
N VAL A 68 -11.95 4.06 -0.90
CA VAL A 68 -12.45 2.74 -0.47
C VAL A 68 -11.89 2.35 0.90
N ALA A 69 -10.76 2.93 1.30
CA ALA A 69 -10.16 2.68 2.60
C ALA A 69 -9.33 3.85 3.12
N ARG A 70 -9.33 3.98 4.45
CA ARG A 70 -8.52 4.94 5.21
C ARG A 70 -7.91 4.26 6.43
N ILE A 71 -6.59 4.19 6.47
CA ILE A 71 -5.83 3.64 7.59
C ILE A 71 -5.16 4.80 8.32
N GLU A 72 -5.64 5.07 9.52
CA GLU A 72 -5.16 6.12 10.41
C GLU A 72 -3.87 5.72 11.14
N ASN A 73 -3.14 6.71 11.64
CA ASN A 73 -1.95 6.56 12.47
C ASN A 73 -0.84 5.69 11.86
N THR A 74 -0.83 5.51 10.54
CA THR A 74 0.23 4.76 9.86
C THR A 74 1.52 5.59 9.82
N LYS A 75 2.66 4.92 9.93
CA LYS A 75 3.97 5.53 9.67
C LYS A 75 4.61 4.90 8.45
N ALA A 76 3.81 4.33 7.55
CA ALA A 76 4.30 3.69 6.34
C ALA A 76 5.12 4.66 5.47
N TYR A 77 6.18 4.12 4.87
CA TYR A 77 7.08 4.78 3.93
C TYR A 77 6.99 4.15 2.55
N HIS A 78 6.83 2.82 2.51
CA HIS A 78 6.75 2.07 1.27
C HIS A 78 5.41 1.39 1.13
N LEU A 79 4.98 1.28 -0.12
CA LEU A 79 3.75 0.62 -0.54
C LEU A 79 4.06 -0.28 -1.72
N ALA A 80 3.35 -1.40 -1.81
CA ALA A 80 3.41 -2.30 -2.96
C ALA A 80 2.08 -3.07 -3.05
N PHE A 81 1.59 -3.30 -4.26
CA PHE A 81 0.41 -4.13 -4.48
C PHE A 81 0.82 -5.57 -4.83
N SER A 82 -0.05 -6.51 -4.52
CA SER A 82 0.05 -7.87 -5.04
C SER A 82 -0.32 -7.91 -6.54
N PRO A 83 0.11 -8.94 -7.31
CA PRO A 83 0.00 -8.97 -8.77
C PRO A 83 -1.42 -8.84 -9.36
N LYS A 84 -2.45 -9.26 -8.64
CA LYS A 84 -3.87 -9.14 -9.03
C LYS A 84 -4.57 -7.98 -8.33
N SER A 85 -3.82 -7.09 -7.68
CA SER A 85 -4.36 -5.93 -6.95
C SER A 85 -5.26 -6.28 -5.77
N THR A 86 -5.32 -7.54 -5.34
CA THR A 86 -6.15 -7.98 -4.22
C THR A 86 -5.67 -7.41 -2.88
N TYR A 87 -4.35 -7.27 -2.73
CA TYR A 87 -3.70 -6.85 -1.50
C TYR A 87 -2.82 -5.62 -1.70
N LEU A 88 -2.85 -4.73 -0.72
CA LEU A 88 -1.89 -3.65 -0.56
C LEU A 88 -0.97 -3.98 0.62
N MET A 89 0.33 -4.03 0.39
CA MET A 89 1.32 -4.09 1.44
C MET A 89 1.81 -2.68 1.79
N SER A 90 2.01 -2.42 3.08
CA SER A 90 2.71 -1.24 3.57
C SER A 90 3.85 -1.61 4.50
N TRP A 91 4.92 -0.81 4.49
CA TRP A 91 6.04 -0.96 5.41
C TRP A 91 6.44 0.35 6.04
N GLU A 92 6.70 0.30 7.34
CA GLU A 92 7.27 1.40 8.13
C GLU A 92 8.59 0.99 8.80
N PRO A 93 9.49 1.94 9.09
CA PRO A 93 10.73 1.67 9.81
C PRO A 93 10.47 0.93 11.12
N PHE A 94 11.15 -0.19 11.33
CA PHE A 94 11.05 -0.93 12.58
C PHE A 94 11.71 -0.14 13.72
N THR A 95 10.92 0.20 14.72
CA THR A 95 11.40 0.94 15.91
C THR A 95 11.17 0.13 17.18
N VAL A 96 12.15 0.17 18.08
CA VAL A 96 12.05 -0.34 19.45
C VAL A 96 12.18 0.81 20.43
N SER A 97 11.65 0.67 21.64
CA SER A 97 11.81 1.63 22.72
C SER A 97 12.01 0.93 24.05
N ASN A 98 12.42 1.66 25.09
CA ASN A 98 12.51 1.07 26.44
C ASN A 98 11.16 0.50 26.92
N ALA A 99 10.05 1.12 26.50
CA ALA A 99 8.69 0.64 26.80
C ALA A 99 8.26 -0.54 25.92
N ASN A 100 8.83 -0.69 24.72
CA ASN A 100 8.60 -1.85 23.85
C ASN A 100 9.92 -2.33 23.19
N PRO A 101 10.74 -3.11 23.92
CA PRO A 101 12.03 -3.59 23.41
C PRO A 101 11.92 -4.56 22.24
N GLN A 102 10.76 -5.23 22.10
CA GLN A 102 10.51 -6.20 21.02
C GLN A 102 9.98 -5.54 19.74
N GLY A 103 9.61 -4.25 19.81
CA GLY A 103 9.01 -3.51 18.70
C GLY A 103 7.60 -4.01 18.35
N THR A 104 7.04 -3.47 17.28
CA THR A 104 5.74 -3.89 16.75
C THR A 104 5.87 -4.38 15.31
N PRO A 105 4.92 -5.20 14.83
CA PRO A 105 4.83 -5.49 13.40
C PRO A 105 4.81 -4.20 12.58
N ASN A 106 5.57 -4.18 11.50
CA ASN A 106 5.83 -2.98 10.69
C ASN A 106 5.68 -3.23 9.18
N LEU A 107 5.43 -4.48 8.79
CA LEU A 107 4.97 -4.85 7.45
C LEU A 107 3.52 -5.30 7.56
N ASN A 108 2.61 -4.59 6.93
CA ASN A 108 1.17 -4.85 6.98
C ASN A 108 0.65 -5.25 5.60
N ILE A 109 -0.28 -6.20 5.57
CA ILE A 109 -1.00 -6.63 4.37
C ILE A 109 -2.47 -6.30 4.57
N TYR A 110 -2.99 -5.42 3.72
CA TYR A 110 -4.39 -5.02 3.69
C TYR A 110 -5.07 -5.61 2.48
N ARG A 111 -6.36 -5.90 2.61
CA ARG A 111 -7.24 -6.14 1.47
C ARG A 111 -7.53 -4.82 0.77
N ALA A 112 -7.27 -4.73 -0.54
CA ALA A 112 -7.37 -3.48 -1.28
C ALA A 112 -8.80 -2.94 -1.35
N GLU A 113 -9.80 -3.84 -1.42
CA GLU A 113 -11.20 -3.47 -1.63
C GLU A 113 -11.83 -2.67 -0.49
N ASN A 114 -11.30 -2.81 0.74
CA ASN A 114 -11.90 -2.24 1.94
C ASN A 114 -10.86 -1.80 3.01
N GLY A 115 -9.57 -2.04 2.78
CA GLY A 115 -8.51 -1.71 3.73
C GLY A 115 -8.43 -2.60 4.96
N GLN A 116 -9.13 -3.73 5.00
CA GLN A 116 -9.08 -4.66 6.12
C GLN A 116 -7.65 -5.19 6.29
N LEU A 117 -7.10 -5.07 7.51
CA LEU A 117 -5.81 -5.65 7.85
C LEU A 117 -5.93 -7.17 7.95
N GLU A 118 -5.27 -7.89 7.05
CA GLU A 118 -5.29 -9.36 6.98
C GLU A 118 -4.14 -9.94 7.81
N LYS A 119 -2.96 -9.31 7.76
CA LYS A 119 -1.80 -9.77 8.54
C LYS A 119 -0.76 -8.68 8.73
N SER A 120 0.00 -8.82 9.81
CA SER A 120 1.18 -8.01 10.06
C SER A 120 2.39 -8.90 10.38
N PHE A 121 3.56 -8.46 9.96
CA PHE A 121 4.83 -9.12 10.20
C PHE A 121 5.85 -8.12 10.71
N VAL A 122 6.86 -8.63 11.42
CA VAL A 122 8.09 -7.88 11.69
C VAL A 122 9.03 -8.05 10.49
N HIS A 123 9.55 -6.94 9.97
CA HIS A 123 10.56 -6.92 8.91
C HIS A 123 11.52 -5.74 9.12
N LYS A 124 12.70 -6.01 9.68
CA LYS A 124 13.60 -4.97 10.18
C LYS A 124 14.38 -4.22 9.08
N LYS A 125 14.74 -4.90 7.99
CA LYS A 125 15.51 -4.30 6.89
C LYS A 125 14.59 -3.47 6.00
N GLN A 126 15.08 -2.35 5.48
CA GLN A 126 14.31 -1.55 4.52
C GLN A 126 14.33 -2.16 3.10
N SER A 127 15.43 -2.81 2.73
CA SER A 127 15.57 -3.50 1.44
C SER A 127 14.78 -4.81 1.42
N ASN A 128 14.18 -5.15 0.27
CA ASN A 128 13.42 -6.39 0.06
C ASN A 128 12.31 -6.60 1.11
N TRP A 129 11.66 -5.50 1.49
CA TRP A 129 10.60 -5.51 2.47
C TRP A 129 9.30 -6.11 1.90
N GLU A 130 9.07 -5.93 0.59
CA GLU A 130 7.85 -6.40 -0.05
C GLU A 130 7.83 -7.93 -0.20
N PRO A 131 6.75 -8.61 0.22
CA PRO A 131 6.53 -10.00 -0.12
C PRO A 131 6.51 -10.20 -1.64
N GLN A 132 7.14 -11.29 -2.10
CA GLN A 132 7.16 -11.67 -3.52
C GLN A 132 6.06 -12.69 -3.79
N TRP A 133 5.04 -12.30 -4.54
CA TRP A 133 3.84 -13.09 -4.74
C TRP A 133 3.95 -13.99 -5.96
N SER A 134 3.31 -15.17 -5.91
CA SER A 134 2.99 -15.91 -7.12
C SER A 134 2.00 -15.10 -7.96
N ALA A 135 2.08 -15.23 -9.30
CA ALA A 135 1.17 -14.53 -10.21
C ALA A 135 -0.31 -14.86 -9.99
N ASP A 136 -0.60 -16.06 -9.44
CA ASP A 136 -1.95 -16.47 -9.10
C ASP A 136 -2.40 -16.04 -7.69
N GLU A 137 -1.53 -15.40 -6.91
CA GLU A 137 -1.72 -15.01 -5.51
C GLU A 137 -2.13 -16.17 -4.58
N LYS A 138 -1.70 -17.41 -4.86
CA LYS A 138 -1.90 -18.51 -3.91
C LYS A 138 -0.86 -18.53 -2.79
N LEU A 139 0.30 -17.94 -3.03
CA LEU A 139 1.37 -17.83 -2.03
C LEU A 139 2.22 -16.59 -2.26
N PHE A 140 2.95 -16.19 -1.23
CA PHE A 140 4.09 -15.29 -1.36
C PHE A 140 5.31 -15.85 -0.63
N ALA A 141 6.49 -15.39 -1.03
CA ALA A 141 7.75 -15.61 -0.32
C ALA A 141 8.22 -14.33 0.37
N ARG A 142 8.86 -14.46 1.53
CA ARG A 142 9.54 -13.36 2.22
C ARG A 142 10.83 -13.84 2.86
N MET A 143 11.79 -12.93 2.99
CA MET A 143 13.00 -13.15 3.78
C MET A 143 12.70 -12.95 5.27
N VAL A 144 13.07 -13.93 6.09
CA VAL A 144 13.09 -13.86 7.55
C VAL A 144 14.48 -14.21 8.01
N ASN A 145 15.27 -13.20 8.39
CA ASN A 145 16.69 -13.35 8.68
C ASN A 145 17.46 -13.95 7.48
N THR A 146 17.84 -15.22 7.57
CA THR A 146 18.56 -15.99 6.55
C THR A 146 17.64 -16.90 5.74
N ASP A 147 16.37 -17.04 6.14
CA ASP A 147 15.47 -18.05 5.59
C ASP A 147 14.47 -17.41 4.62
N VAL A 148 14.16 -18.15 3.55
CA VAL A 148 13.05 -17.83 2.65
C VAL A 148 11.83 -18.59 3.16
N VAL A 149 10.81 -17.85 3.60
CA VAL A 149 9.55 -18.43 4.07
C VAL A 149 8.49 -18.26 2.99
N PHE A 150 7.86 -19.37 2.61
CA PHE A 150 6.69 -19.40 1.72
C PHE A 150 5.42 -19.46 2.54
N VAL A 151 4.49 -18.54 2.28
CA VAL A 151 3.21 -18.41 3.01
C VAL A 151 2.06 -18.62 2.04
N LYS A 152 1.15 -19.54 2.37
CA LYS A 152 -0.11 -19.71 1.62
C LYS A 152 -1.11 -18.64 2.02
N ILE A 153 -1.84 -18.10 1.04
CA ILE A 153 -2.79 -17.02 1.29
C ILE A 153 -4.02 -17.45 2.09
N SER A 154 -4.36 -18.74 2.08
CA SER A 154 -5.40 -19.27 2.96
C SER A 154 -5.12 -18.99 4.44
N ILE A 155 -3.85 -18.92 4.85
CA ILE A 155 -3.42 -18.65 6.23
C ILE A 155 -3.64 -17.17 6.60
N LEU A 156 -3.73 -16.26 5.63
CA LEU A 156 -4.07 -14.87 5.91
C LEU A 156 -5.53 -14.72 6.38
N LYS A 157 -6.42 -15.62 5.90
CA LYS A 157 -7.85 -15.59 6.20
C LYS A 157 -8.22 -16.32 7.50
N GLU A 158 -7.31 -17.12 8.03
CA GLU A 158 -7.47 -17.75 9.34
C GLU A 158 -7.11 -16.72 10.41
N SER A 159 -8.11 -15.95 10.84
CA SER A 159 -8.05 -15.27 12.12
C SER A 159 -7.84 -16.32 13.21
N LEU A 160 -6.82 -16.13 14.05
CA LEU A 160 -6.56 -16.93 15.24
C LEU A 160 -7.84 -17.01 16.08
N LEU A 161 -8.52 -18.16 16.00
CA LEU A 161 -9.30 -18.69 17.11
C LEU A 161 -8.29 -19.27 18.10
N GLU A 162 -7.60 -18.39 18.83
CA GLU A 162 -6.92 -18.72 20.09
C GLU A 162 -7.18 -17.59 21.10
#